data_AF-A0A5K1D9R8-F1
#
_entry.id   AF-A0A5K1D9R8-F1
#
_cell.length_a   1.000
_cell.length_b   1.000
_cell.length_c   1.000
_cell.angle_alpha   90.00
_cell.angle_beta   90.00
_cell.angle_gamma   90.00
#
_symmetry.space_group_name_H-M   'P 1'
#
loop_
_entity.id
_entity.type
_entity.pdbx_description
1 polymer ?
#
loop_
_entity_poly.entity_id
_entity_poly.type
_entity_poly.pdbx_seq_one_letter_code
_entity_poly.pdbx_strand_id
1 'polypeptide(L)' 'AAIYPGNVLSLQMSKPPGFKYKSGMYIFIKCPDVSPFE' A
#
# COMPACT_ATOMS: atom_id res chain seq x y z
N ALA A 1 0.35 10.38 -4.62
CA ALA A 1 1.56 9.66 -4.21
C ALA A 1 2.66 10.68 -3.96
N ALA A 2 3.57 10.41 -3.02
CA ALA A 2 4.72 11.28 -2.75
C ALA A 2 6.00 10.43 -2.68
N ILE A 3 7.09 10.94 -3.23
CA ILE A 3 8.42 10.31 -3.15
C ILE A 3 9.24 11.13 -2.15
N TYR A 4 9.73 10.46 -1.11
CA TYR A 4 10.53 11.06 -0.06
C TYR A 4 12.03 10.75 -0.26
N PRO A 5 12.93 11.62 0.24
CA PRO A 5 14.36 11.38 0.18
C PRO A 5 14.70 10.02 0.82
N GLY A 6 15.61 9.27 0.17
CA GLY A 6 15.89 7.87 0.51
C GLY A 6 15.09 6.84 -0.29
N ASN A 7 14.56 7.22 -1.47
CA ASN A 7 13.80 6.33 -2.37
C ASN A 7 12.57 5.70 -1.71
N VAL A 8 11.91 6.44 -0.81
CA VAL A 8 10.69 5.99 -0.12
C VAL A 8 9.47 6.48 -0.87
N LEU A 9 8.62 5.54 -1.31
CA LEU A 9 7.34 5.84 -1.95
C LEU A 9 6.21 5.79 -0.92
N SER A 10 5.43 6.87 -0.83
CA SER A 10 4.22 6.90 -0.03
C SER A 10 2.98 6.88 -0.92
N LEU A 11 2.16 5.85 -0.69
CA LEU A 11 0.88 5.62 -1.36
C LEU A 11 -0.25 5.89 -0.37
N GLN A 12 -1.17 6.76 -0.74
CA GLN A 12 -2.43 6.95 -0.04
C GLN A 12 -3.49 6.12 -0.78
N MET A 13 -4.10 5.18 -0.08
CA MET A 13 -5.11 4.29 -0.63
C MET A 13 -6.42 4.48 0.14
N SER A 14 -7.54 4.36 -0.55
CA SER A 14 -8.85 4.35 0.09
C SER A 14 -9.02 3.09 0.92
N LYS A 15 -9.40 3.25 2.19
CA LYS A 15 -9.64 2.14 3.09
C LYS A 15 -10.93 1.41 2.66
N PRO A 16 -10.87 0.10 2.30
CA PRO A 16 -12.06 -0.62 1.92
C PRO A 16 -13.02 -0.80 3.11
N PRO A 17 -14.34 -0.91 2.84
CA PRO A 17 -15.34 -1.09 3.89
C PRO A 17 -15.07 -2.38 4.67
N GLY A 18 -15.17 -2.32 5.99
CA GLY A 18 -14.92 -3.46 6.88
C GLY A 18 -13.44 -3.77 7.16
N PHE A 19 -12.50 -3.05 6.55
CA PHE A 19 -11.08 -3.23 6.83
C PHE A 19 -10.76 -2.78 8.27
N LYS A 20 -10.29 -3.69 9.12
CA LYS A 20 -9.84 -3.38 10.48
C LYS A 20 -8.33 -3.60 10.53
N TYR A 21 -7.59 -2.57 10.91
CA TYR A 21 -6.14 -2.66 11.13
C TYR A 21 -5.83 -2.32 12.58
N LYS A 22 -4.75 -2.89 13.11
CA LYS A 22 -4.16 -2.54 14.40
C LYS A 22 -2.72 -2.07 14.19
N SER A 23 -2.18 -1.31 15.13
CA SER A 23 -0.77 -0.88 15.08
C SER A 23 0.15 -2.09 15.02
N GLY A 24 1.10 -2.09 14.08
CA GLY A 24 2.04 -3.19 13.85
C GLY A 24 1.59 -4.23 12.83
N MET A 25 0.39 -4.11 12.26
CA MET A 25 -0.02 -4.94 11.13
C MET A 25 0.53 -4.39 9.82
N TYR A 26 0.84 -5.29 8.90
CA TYR A 26 1.17 -4.98 7.51
C TYR A 26 0.18 -5.67 6.58
N ILE A 27 0.13 -5.23 5.33
CA ILE A 27 -0.68 -5.83 4.28
C ILE A 27 0.17 -6.08 3.05
N PHE A 28 -0.24 -7.07 2.27
CA PHE A 28 0.21 -7.23 0.89
C PHE A 28 -0.76 -6.50 -0.03
N ILE A 29 -0.22 -5.66 -0.90
CA ILE A 29 -0.97 -4.99 -1.95
C ILE A 29 -0.61 -5.66 -3.28
N LYS A 30 -1.62 -5.89 -4.11
CA LYS A 30 -1.40 -6.30 -5.50
C LYS A 30 -1.53 -5.07 -6.38
N CYS A 31 -0.54 -4.86 -7.24
CA CYS A 31 -0.53 -3.77 -8.21
C CYS A 31 -0.50 -4.37 -9.61
N PRO A 32 -1.66 -4.72 -10.21
CA PRO A 32 -1.71 -5.44 -11.49
C PRO A 32 -1.04 -4.67 -12.65
N ASP A 33 -1.01 -3.33 -12.58
CA ASP A 33 -0.28 -2.48 -13.53
C ASP A 33 1.26 -2.61 -13.43
N VAL A 34 1.79 -3.04 -12.29
CA VAL A 34 3.23 -3.21 -12.07
C VAL A 34 3.63 -4.67 -12.30
N SER A 35 2.85 -5.61 -11.74
CA SER A 35 3.03 -7.04 -11.96
C SER A 35 1.66 -7.74 -11.93
N PRO A 36 1.29 -8.47 -13.00
CA PRO A 36 0.09 -9.29 -12.99
C PRO A 36 0.22 -10.55 -12.11
N PHE A 37 1.42 -10.87 -11.62
CA PHE A 37 1.69 -12.05 -10.78
C PHE A 37 2.40 -11.63 -9.48
N GLU A 38 1.62 -11.43 -8.42
CA GLU A 38 2.07 -11.35 -7.02
C GLU A 38 0.93 -11.80 -6.09
#